data_AF-A0A2G6NPK8-F1
#
_entry.id   AF-A0A2G6NPK8-F1
#
_cell.length_a   1.000
_cell.length_b   1.000
_cell.length_c   1.000
_cell.angle_alpha   90.00
_cell.angle_beta   90.00
_cell.angle_gamma   90.00
#
_symmetry.space_group_name_H-M   'P 1'
#
loop_
_entity.id
_entity.type
_entity.pdbx_description
1 polymer ?
#
loop_
_entity_poly.entity_id
_entity_poly.type
_entity_poly.pdbx_seq_one_letter_code
_entity_poly.pdbx_strand_id
1 'polypeptide(L)'
;MKKKFLKGPIPRLPLLLVCCLLFVFFGETTAFSARKKNEQDALPAISFLLNGDGCYYSTDDSSDPKYELSYEGLDYYAPVKSPRTYKLPQLSDQEFNRLSFEEKLTIADKLLSTLFYGYDQEILEEMVSSGHFLCSVKKGLADRKNSIAEVESYILDEDLFYASESIYSDNEIRQILARFYAMEHLDEYYLHNWIAYILTQTILFSPAEELESAHKPDIENVYNWLVFDMEDDISMRYSTYMHMTGVENWRRFRSPEDNGREMMEIYLLDFNDAHVPLAATALQNWSLSVDHDTLVIGLNENTQPLSLFKTTVVDGFDFYRELAKSDAFTAGVTSRLVDFFFGNSPAKQKAYVV
;
A
#
# COMPACT_ATOMS: atom_id res chain seq x y z
N MET A 1 -3.30 15.49 -22.46
CA MET A 1 -2.48 16.72 -22.43
C MET A 1 -1.14 16.33 -23.04
N LYS A 2 -0.95 16.50 -24.36
CA LYS A 2 0.20 15.90 -25.07
C LYS A 2 1.50 16.52 -24.57
N LYS A 3 2.31 15.75 -23.83
CA LYS A 3 3.62 16.16 -23.33
C LYS A 3 4.53 16.57 -24.49
N LYS A 4 5.08 17.78 -24.41
CA LYS A 4 6.25 18.21 -25.18
C LYS A 4 7.41 18.25 -24.19
N PHE A 5 8.08 17.13 -23.93
CA PHE A 5 9.41 17.19 -23.30
C PHE A 5 10.39 16.18 -23.90
N LEU A 6 11.46 16.78 -24.42
CA LEU A 6 12.84 16.34 -24.60
C LEU A 6 13.09 14.88 -25.01
N LYS A 7 13.35 14.71 -26.32
CA LYS A 7 14.23 13.64 -26.83
C LYS A 7 15.62 13.80 -26.23
N GLY A 8 15.87 13.16 -25.09
CA GLY A 8 17.18 13.09 -24.46
C GLY A 8 17.26 11.82 -23.61
N PRO A 9 18.45 11.21 -23.49
CA PRO A 9 18.62 10.03 -22.65
C PRO A 9 18.19 10.34 -21.22
N ILE A 10 17.41 9.44 -20.63
CA ILE A 10 17.01 9.51 -19.22
C ILE A 10 18.27 9.69 -18.37
N PRO A 11 18.37 10.73 -17.53
CA PRO A 11 19.50 10.87 -16.63
C PRO A 11 19.54 9.65 -15.71
N ARG A 12 20.74 9.05 -15.54
CA ARG A 12 20.95 7.96 -14.60
C ARG A 12 20.49 8.41 -13.21
N LEU A 13 19.31 7.97 -12.78
CA LEU A 13 18.88 8.11 -11.40
C LEU A 13 19.87 7.32 -10.54
N PRO A 14 20.44 7.88 -9.47
CA PRO A 14 21.19 7.09 -8.53
C PRO A 14 20.22 6.10 -7.88
N LEU A 15 20.48 4.81 -8.11
CA LEU A 15 19.85 3.69 -7.42
C LEU A 15 20.00 3.96 -5.92
N LEU A 16 18.91 4.37 -5.25
CA LEU A 16 18.92 4.59 -3.80
C LEU A 16 18.83 3.21 -3.16
N LEU A 17 20.00 2.55 -3.08
CA LEU A 17 20.23 1.42 -2.18
C LEU A 17 19.99 1.96 -0.77
N VAL A 18 18.87 1.57 -0.16
CA VAL A 18 18.62 1.84 1.27
C VAL A 18 19.50 0.86 2.07
N CYS A 19 20.79 1.18 2.16
CA CYS A 19 21.62 0.68 3.24
C CYS A 19 21.30 1.50 4.50
N CYS A 20 20.87 0.80 5.56
CA CYS A 20 20.93 1.30 6.92
C CYS A 20 22.30 1.92 7.20
N LEU A 21 22.34 3.20 7.59
CA LEU A 21 23.22 3.73 8.64
C LEU A 21 22.84 5.17 9.03
N LEU A 22 22.64 5.33 10.34
CA LEU A 22 22.49 6.57 11.11
C LEU A 22 23.57 7.62 10.80
N PHE A 23 23.18 8.90 10.62
CA PHE A 23 23.46 10.04 11.54
C PHE A 23 23.20 11.40 10.85
N VAL A 24 22.26 12.16 11.45
CA VAL A 24 22.25 13.61 11.76
C VAL A 24 22.60 14.63 10.67
N PHE A 25 21.64 15.51 10.31
CA PHE A 25 21.71 16.95 10.64
C PHE A 25 20.34 17.64 10.56
N PHE A 26 20.21 18.68 11.39
CA PHE A 26 19.01 19.37 11.88
C PHE A 26 18.21 20.18 10.84
N GLY A 27 16.89 20.26 11.07
CA GLY A 27 16.01 21.31 10.53
C GLY A 27 14.73 21.38 11.37
N GLU A 28 14.59 22.46 12.14
CA GLU A 28 13.52 22.71 13.12
C GLU A 28 12.12 22.76 12.49
N THR A 29 11.17 21.99 13.04
CA THR A 29 9.73 22.18 12.77
C THR A 29 9.12 23.05 13.86
N THR A 30 8.63 24.23 13.47
CA THR A 30 7.81 25.11 14.29
C THR A 30 6.49 24.43 14.67
N ALA A 31 6.20 24.41 15.97
CA ALA A 31 5.00 23.80 16.52
C ALA A 31 3.76 24.65 16.21
N PHE A 32 2.78 24.05 15.52
CA PHE A 32 1.47 24.63 15.29
C PHE A 32 0.64 24.57 16.59
N SER A 33 0.44 25.72 17.24
CA SER A 33 -0.42 25.88 18.41
C SER A 33 -1.80 26.39 17.97
N ALA A 34 -2.78 25.50 17.85
CA ALA A 34 -4.16 25.87 17.62
C ALA A 34 -4.74 26.52 18.90
N ARG A 35 -4.97 27.83 18.83
CA ARG A 35 -5.53 28.66 19.90
C ARG A 35 -7.03 28.36 20.04
N LYS A 36 -7.43 27.78 21.17
CA LYS A 36 -8.84 27.71 21.60
C LYS A 36 -9.41 29.12 21.80
N LYS A 37 -10.59 29.38 21.24
CA LYS A 37 -11.50 30.43 21.72
C LYS A 37 -12.91 29.83 21.83
N ASN A 38 -13.40 29.74 23.07
CA ASN A 38 -14.83 29.79 23.43
C ASN A 38 -15.34 31.20 23.03
N GLU A 39 -16.61 31.51 22.77
CA GLU A 39 -17.88 30.95 23.22
C GLU A 39 -19.01 31.56 22.36
N GLN A 40 -20.14 30.85 22.30
CA GLN A 40 -21.52 31.30 22.02
C GLN A 40 -21.77 32.77 21.66
N ASP A 41 -22.31 33.00 20.46
CA ASP A 41 -23.60 33.66 20.25
C ASP A 41 -24.00 33.71 18.76
N ALA A 42 -25.31 33.60 18.51
CA ALA A 42 -26.05 33.77 17.24
C ALA A 42 -26.22 32.55 16.32
N LEU A 43 -27.23 31.72 16.63
CA LEU A 43 -28.17 31.17 15.65
C LEU A 43 -29.51 31.89 15.88
N PRO A 44 -30.33 32.21 14.85
CA PRO A 44 -30.68 31.28 13.77
C PRO A 44 -30.86 31.94 12.39
N ALA A 45 -30.04 31.60 11.39
CA ALA A 45 -30.33 31.95 10.00
C ALA A 45 -29.52 31.14 8.95
N ILE A 46 -29.13 29.88 9.22
CA ILE A 46 -28.45 29.08 8.20
C ILE A 46 -28.88 27.62 8.32
N SER A 47 -30.10 27.30 7.88
CA SER A 47 -30.56 25.92 7.71
C SER A 47 -30.70 25.49 6.25
N PHE A 48 -30.16 26.23 5.28
CA PHE A 48 -30.19 25.77 3.88
C PHE A 48 -28.93 26.07 3.03
N LEU A 49 -27.81 26.45 3.67
CA LEU A 49 -26.46 26.34 3.08
C LEU A 49 -25.86 24.93 3.23
N LEU A 50 -26.72 23.91 3.43
CA LEU A 50 -26.34 22.50 3.49
C LEU A 50 -26.24 21.84 2.09
N ASN A 51 -26.26 22.63 1.03
CA ASN A 51 -26.01 22.19 -0.36
C ASN A 51 -24.60 22.62 -0.84
N GLY A 52 -23.59 22.53 0.02
CA GLY A 52 -22.19 22.73 -0.37
C GLY A 52 -21.61 21.46 -0.98
N ASP A 53 -21.77 21.31 -2.30
CA ASP A 53 -20.88 20.61 -3.26
C ASP A 53 -19.97 19.51 -2.67
N GLY A 54 -20.60 18.45 -2.16
CA GLY A 54 -19.87 17.31 -1.65
C GLY A 54 -19.32 16.47 -2.80
N CYS A 55 -17.99 16.31 -2.83
CA CYS A 55 -17.27 15.30 -3.61
C CYS A 55 -17.62 13.90 -3.09
N TYR A 56 -18.88 13.50 -3.23
CA TYR A 56 -19.37 12.17 -2.88
C TYR A 56 -19.16 11.27 -4.08
N TYR A 57 -18.17 10.39 -3.99
CA TYR A 57 -18.08 9.20 -4.82
C TYR A 57 -18.52 7.97 -4.03
N SER A 58 -19.18 7.09 -4.79
CA SER A 58 -19.85 5.83 -4.48
C SER A 58 -20.77 5.81 -3.26
N THR A 59 -22.03 5.50 -3.54
CA THR A 59 -22.89 4.79 -2.61
C THR A 59 -22.19 3.50 -2.20
N ASP A 60 -22.24 3.20 -0.91
CA ASP A 60 -21.85 1.92 -0.33
C ASP A 60 -22.49 0.79 -1.17
N ASP A 61 -21.70 0.12 -2.02
CA ASP A 61 -22.18 -1.00 -2.84
C ASP A 61 -22.04 -2.33 -2.08
N SER A 62 -22.00 -2.28 -0.75
CA SER A 62 -21.99 -3.48 0.10
C SER A 62 -23.19 -4.41 -0.13
N SER A 63 -24.16 -4.03 -0.95
CA SER A 63 -25.25 -4.88 -1.40
C SER A 63 -24.93 -5.79 -2.59
N ASP A 64 -23.80 -5.61 -3.28
CA ASP A 64 -23.38 -6.55 -4.34
C ASP A 64 -23.14 -7.94 -3.73
N PRO A 65 -23.83 -9.00 -4.21
CA PRO A 65 -23.61 -10.37 -3.74
C PRO A 65 -22.17 -10.85 -3.82
N LYS A 66 -21.31 -10.24 -4.64
CA LYS A 66 -19.87 -10.57 -4.68
C LYS A 66 -19.23 -10.43 -3.29
N TYR A 67 -19.66 -9.47 -2.48
CA TYR A 67 -19.13 -9.26 -1.13
C TYR A 67 -19.57 -10.31 -0.10
N GLU A 68 -20.50 -11.22 -0.45
CA GLU A 68 -20.83 -12.39 0.37
C GLU A 68 -19.87 -13.57 0.13
N LEU A 69 -19.02 -13.50 -0.90
CA LEU A 69 -18.05 -14.54 -1.22
C LEU A 69 -16.93 -14.55 -0.18
N SER A 70 -16.77 -15.68 0.50
CA SER A 70 -15.72 -15.89 1.49
C SER A 70 -15.11 -17.28 1.37
N TYR A 71 -13.83 -17.38 1.71
CA TYR A 71 -13.11 -18.64 1.87
C TYR A 71 -12.96 -18.91 3.37
N GLU A 72 -13.75 -19.86 3.89
CA GLU A 72 -13.67 -20.28 5.30
C GLU A 72 -13.75 -19.11 6.32
N GLY A 73 -14.62 -18.14 6.01
CA GLY A 73 -14.83 -16.94 6.84
C GLY A 73 -13.81 -15.82 6.61
N LEU A 74 -13.00 -15.92 5.56
CA LEU A 74 -12.15 -14.84 5.04
C LEU A 74 -12.83 -14.24 3.80
N ASP A 75 -13.27 -12.99 3.88
CA ASP A 75 -13.97 -12.33 2.77
C ASP A 75 -13.04 -12.18 1.55
N TYR A 76 -13.54 -12.58 0.37
CA TYR A 76 -12.74 -12.55 -0.85
C TYR A 76 -12.60 -11.12 -1.38
N TYR A 77 -13.69 -10.36 -1.38
CA TYR A 77 -13.71 -8.97 -1.85
C TYR A 77 -13.81 -7.98 -0.69
N ALA A 78 -13.20 -6.81 -0.83
CA ALA A 78 -13.37 -5.72 0.14
C ALA A 78 -14.56 -4.83 -0.25
N PRO A 79 -15.59 -4.66 0.61
CA PRO A 79 -16.65 -3.71 0.32
C PRO A 79 -16.08 -2.29 0.31
N VAL A 80 -16.55 -1.47 -0.63
CA VAL A 80 -16.18 -0.05 -0.72
C VAL A 80 -16.60 0.66 0.55
N LYS A 81 -15.63 0.96 1.43
CA LYS A 81 -15.91 1.66 2.69
C LYS A 81 -16.05 3.15 2.43
N SER A 82 -17.15 3.73 2.95
CA SER A 82 -17.32 5.18 2.94
C SER A 82 -16.12 5.89 3.59
N PRO A 83 -15.62 7.00 3.02
CA PRO A 83 -14.60 7.84 3.67
C PRO A 83 -14.99 8.28 5.08
N ARG A 84 -16.28 8.35 5.40
CA ARG A 84 -16.81 8.67 6.74
C ARG A 84 -16.53 7.59 7.79
N THR A 85 -16.21 6.37 7.36
CA THR A 85 -15.84 5.25 8.23
C THR A 85 -14.46 5.48 8.85
N TYR A 86 -13.58 6.19 8.15
CA TYR A 86 -12.30 6.63 8.67
C TYR A 86 -12.55 7.84 9.56
N LYS A 87 -12.32 7.72 10.87
CA LYS A 87 -12.53 8.79 11.88
C LYS A 87 -11.51 9.94 11.76
N LEU A 88 -10.94 10.14 10.58
CA LEU A 88 -9.98 11.19 10.28
C LEU A 88 -10.73 12.44 9.80
N PRO A 89 -10.54 13.61 10.43
CA PRO A 89 -11.11 14.87 9.95
C PRO A 89 -10.66 15.12 8.51
N GLN A 90 -11.62 15.14 7.59
CA GLN A 90 -11.36 15.39 6.18
C GLN A 90 -11.36 16.89 5.92
N LEU A 91 -10.29 17.40 5.29
CA LEU A 91 -10.27 18.77 4.79
C LEU A 91 -11.23 18.88 3.59
N SER A 92 -12.17 19.81 3.64
CA SER A 92 -13.03 20.14 2.50
C SER A 92 -12.38 21.17 1.57
N ASP A 93 -12.82 21.25 0.31
CA ASP A 93 -12.37 22.32 -0.60
C ASP A 93 -12.70 23.72 -0.04
N GLN A 94 -13.82 23.88 0.68
CA GLN A 94 -14.15 25.15 1.32
C GLN A 94 -13.11 25.54 2.38
N GLU A 95 -12.70 24.60 3.22
CA GLU A 95 -11.67 24.82 4.24
C GLU A 95 -10.29 25.04 3.62
N PHE A 96 -9.93 24.22 2.62
CA PHE A 96 -8.71 24.38 1.83
C PHE A 96 -8.66 25.77 1.18
N ASN A 97 -9.77 26.23 0.63
CA ASN A 97 -9.84 27.52 -0.06
C ASN A 97 -9.68 28.73 0.86
N ARG A 98 -9.89 28.57 2.17
CA ARG A 98 -9.66 29.62 3.18
C ARG A 98 -8.18 29.79 3.55
N LEU A 99 -7.33 28.84 3.19
CA LEU A 99 -5.89 28.93 3.41
C LEU A 99 -5.25 29.99 2.49
N SER A 100 -4.09 30.49 2.90
CA SER A 100 -3.27 31.32 2.01
C SER A 100 -2.79 30.51 0.80
N PHE A 101 -2.42 31.21 -0.28
CA PHE A 101 -1.94 30.54 -1.50
C PHE A 101 -0.71 29.67 -1.24
N GLU A 102 0.22 30.14 -0.43
CA GLU A 102 1.42 29.40 -0.03
C GLU A 102 1.10 28.13 0.76
N GLU A 103 0.14 28.20 1.68
CA GLU A 103 -0.34 27.02 2.42
C GLU A 103 -1.03 26.01 1.50
N LYS A 104 -1.84 26.48 0.54
CA LYS A 104 -2.47 25.61 -0.47
C LYS A 104 -1.43 24.86 -1.28
N LEU A 105 -0.41 25.57 -1.78
CA LEU A 105 0.69 24.96 -2.53
C LEU A 105 1.46 23.95 -1.67
N THR A 106 1.76 24.30 -0.42
CA THR A 106 2.46 23.38 0.50
C THR A 106 1.67 22.09 0.72
N ILE A 107 0.35 22.18 0.89
CA ILE A 107 -0.51 21.00 1.05
C ILE A 107 -0.59 20.20 -0.26
N ALA A 108 -0.77 20.87 -1.39
CA ALA A 108 -0.87 20.22 -2.70
C ALA A 108 0.43 19.51 -3.07
N ASP A 109 1.57 20.16 -2.87
CA ASP A 109 2.90 19.59 -3.06
C ASP A 109 3.11 18.38 -2.15
N LYS A 110 2.83 18.50 -0.84
CA LYS A 110 2.92 17.36 0.09
C LYS A 110 2.00 16.19 -0.28
N LEU A 111 0.79 16.47 -0.75
CA LEU A 111 -0.18 15.44 -1.12
C LEU A 111 0.24 14.71 -2.40
N LEU A 112 0.76 15.42 -3.39
CA LEU A 112 1.08 14.85 -4.70
C LEU A 112 2.52 14.33 -4.76
N SER A 113 3.45 14.89 -3.99
CA SER A 113 4.85 14.41 -3.91
C SER A 113 5.01 13.07 -3.18
N THR A 114 4.01 12.62 -2.41
CA THR A 114 3.98 11.24 -1.90
C THR A 114 3.70 10.23 -3.00
N LEU A 115 3.14 10.68 -4.13
CA LEU A 115 2.95 9.89 -5.33
C LEU A 115 4.23 9.97 -6.17
N PHE A 116 4.48 8.95 -7.00
CA PHE A 116 5.71 8.87 -7.83
C PHE A 116 5.90 10.09 -8.76
N TYR A 117 4.82 10.76 -9.17
CA TYR A 117 4.85 12.00 -9.94
C TYR A 117 4.79 13.26 -9.08
N GLY A 118 5.85 14.07 -9.17
CA GLY A 118 5.75 15.50 -8.93
C GLY A 118 5.02 16.20 -10.09
N TYR A 119 4.36 17.32 -9.78
CA TYR A 119 3.76 18.19 -10.79
C TYR A 119 4.65 19.41 -11.02
N ASP A 120 4.71 19.89 -12.27
CA ASP A 120 5.31 21.19 -12.55
C ASP A 120 4.58 22.27 -11.76
N GLN A 121 5.34 23.24 -11.24
CA GLN A 121 4.80 24.30 -10.38
C GLN A 121 3.62 25.02 -11.03
N GLU A 122 3.70 25.36 -12.32
CA GLU A 122 2.62 26.05 -13.03
C GLU A 122 1.32 25.24 -13.05
N ILE A 123 1.42 23.92 -13.21
CA ILE A 123 0.26 23.01 -13.19
C ILE A 123 -0.32 22.96 -11.78
N LEU A 124 0.55 22.86 -10.77
CA LEU A 124 0.13 22.84 -9.37
C LEU A 124 -0.60 24.14 -8.99
N GLU A 125 -0.07 25.29 -9.41
CA GLU A 125 -0.68 26.62 -9.22
C GLU A 125 -2.06 26.73 -9.88
N GLU A 126 -2.22 26.21 -11.11
CA GLU A 126 -3.51 26.13 -11.78
C GLU A 126 -4.50 25.25 -11.00
N MET A 127 -4.06 24.05 -10.58
CA MET A 127 -4.88 23.11 -9.82
C MET A 127 -5.35 23.68 -8.48
N VAL A 128 -4.49 24.33 -7.69
CA VAL A 128 -4.88 24.93 -6.41
C VAL A 128 -5.75 26.19 -6.58
N SER A 129 -5.62 26.88 -7.72
CA SER A 129 -6.42 28.07 -8.04
C SER A 129 -7.83 27.71 -8.55
N SER A 130 -8.07 26.46 -8.92
CA SER A 130 -9.36 25.98 -9.46
C SER A 130 -10.54 26.13 -8.50
N GLY A 131 -10.28 26.24 -7.19
CA GLY A 131 -11.30 26.23 -6.15
C GLY A 131 -11.87 24.84 -5.83
N HIS A 132 -11.48 23.80 -6.56
CA HIS A 132 -11.94 22.42 -6.39
C HIS A 132 -10.78 21.42 -6.38
N PHE A 133 -9.63 21.82 -5.83
CA PHE A 133 -8.39 21.03 -5.85
C PHE A 133 -8.59 19.62 -5.25
N LEU A 134 -9.11 19.53 -4.03
CA LEU A 134 -9.26 18.26 -3.33
C LEU A 134 -10.30 17.38 -4.04
N CYS A 135 -11.40 17.95 -4.51
CA CYS A 135 -12.38 17.24 -5.33
C CYS A 135 -11.76 16.66 -6.60
N SER A 136 -10.98 17.48 -7.30
CA SER A 136 -10.42 17.13 -8.60
C SER A 136 -9.38 16.02 -8.47
N VAL A 137 -8.54 16.07 -7.44
CA VAL A 137 -7.57 15.00 -7.14
C VAL A 137 -8.31 13.70 -6.77
N LYS A 138 -9.28 13.77 -5.84
CA LYS A 138 -10.06 12.58 -5.43
C LYS A 138 -10.80 11.95 -6.60
N LYS A 139 -11.45 12.77 -7.43
CA LYS A 139 -12.13 12.33 -8.64
C LYS A 139 -11.15 11.75 -9.65
N GLY A 140 -10.00 12.39 -9.85
CA GLY A 140 -8.95 11.90 -10.73
C GLY A 140 -8.57 10.47 -10.38
N LEU A 141 -8.22 10.23 -9.11
CA LEU A 141 -7.82 8.93 -8.54
C LEU A 141 -8.92 7.86 -8.56
N ALA A 142 -10.19 8.23 -8.73
CA ALA A 142 -11.31 7.29 -8.82
C ALA A 142 -11.83 7.11 -10.25
N ASP A 143 -11.35 7.90 -11.21
CA ASP A 143 -11.66 7.73 -12.63
C ASP A 143 -10.64 6.76 -13.24
N ARG A 144 -11.02 6.07 -14.32
CA ARG A 144 -10.11 5.27 -15.16
C ARG A 144 -9.87 5.97 -16.49
N LYS A 145 -8.65 6.47 -16.71
CA LYS A 145 -8.27 7.29 -17.88
C LYS A 145 -7.05 6.76 -18.61
N ASN A 146 -6.10 6.17 -17.90
CA ASN A 146 -4.97 5.47 -18.49
C ASN A 146 -5.47 4.20 -19.18
N SER A 147 -4.99 3.95 -20.40
CA SER A 147 -5.24 2.70 -21.12
C SER A 147 -4.18 1.68 -20.74
N ILE A 148 -4.59 0.61 -20.05
CA ILE A 148 -3.70 -0.50 -19.66
C ILE A 148 -2.98 -1.04 -20.90
N ALA A 149 -3.72 -1.30 -21.99
CA ALA A 149 -3.13 -1.84 -23.21
C ALA A 149 -2.10 -0.91 -23.86
N GLU A 150 -2.31 0.41 -23.81
CA GLU A 150 -1.34 1.38 -24.33
C GLU A 150 -0.10 1.48 -23.43
N VAL A 151 -0.29 1.48 -22.11
CA VAL A 151 0.80 1.47 -21.14
C VAL A 151 1.66 0.21 -21.33
N GLU A 152 1.06 -0.97 -21.32
CA GLU A 152 1.79 -2.23 -21.48
C GLU A 152 2.47 -2.34 -22.86
N SER A 153 1.83 -1.86 -23.93
CA SER A 153 2.48 -1.81 -25.24
C SER A 153 3.66 -0.84 -25.28
N TYR A 154 3.62 0.26 -24.53
CA TYR A 154 4.66 1.28 -24.53
C TYR A 154 5.88 0.85 -23.72
N ILE A 155 5.71 0.20 -22.56
CA ILE A 155 6.84 -0.26 -21.74
C ILE A 155 7.62 -1.43 -22.37
N LEU A 156 7.04 -2.10 -23.37
CA LEU A 156 7.70 -3.14 -24.16
C LEU A 156 8.54 -2.58 -25.32
N ASP A 157 8.58 -1.26 -25.51
CA ASP A 157 9.46 -0.62 -26.49
C ASP A 157 10.93 -0.76 -26.05
N GLU A 158 11.59 -1.77 -26.64
CA GLU A 158 12.99 -2.09 -26.39
C GLU A 158 13.92 -0.91 -26.63
N ASP A 159 13.67 -0.10 -27.67
CA ASP A 159 14.52 1.04 -28.04
C ASP A 159 14.46 2.17 -26.99
N LEU A 160 13.35 2.28 -26.26
CA LEU A 160 13.15 3.31 -25.22
C LEU A 160 13.61 2.86 -23.84
N PHE A 161 13.30 1.62 -23.45
CA PHE A 161 13.45 1.17 -22.06
C PHE A 161 14.55 0.12 -21.84
N TYR A 162 15.03 -0.54 -22.90
CA TYR A 162 15.97 -1.66 -22.81
C TYR A 162 17.29 -1.34 -23.53
N ALA A 163 18.35 -1.13 -22.76
CA ALA A 163 19.70 -1.01 -23.33
C ALA A 163 20.22 -2.41 -23.70
N SER A 164 20.58 -2.60 -24.97
CA SER A 164 20.86 -3.87 -25.65
C SER A 164 22.04 -4.73 -25.14
N GLU A 165 22.60 -4.51 -23.95
CA GLU A 165 23.93 -5.08 -23.59
C GLU A 165 24.09 -5.67 -22.19
N SER A 166 23.03 -5.90 -21.40
CA SER A 166 23.21 -6.56 -20.10
C SER A 166 22.31 -7.78 -19.94
N ILE A 167 22.93 -8.96 -19.95
CA ILE A 167 22.37 -10.24 -19.48
C ILE A 167 22.06 -10.22 -17.96
N TYR A 168 22.40 -9.13 -17.28
CA TYR A 168 22.13 -8.84 -15.86
C TYR A 168 21.13 -7.68 -15.69
N SER A 169 20.32 -7.38 -16.70
CA SER A 169 19.40 -6.26 -16.65
C SER A 169 18.30 -6.48 -15.61
N ASP A 170 18.15 -5.53 -14.67
CA ASP A 170 17.03 -5.44 -13.72
C ASP A 170 15.73 -5.08 -14.44
N ASN A 171 15.31 -5.93 -15.38
CA ASN A 171 14.19 -5.68 -16.28
C ASN A 171 12.88 -5.61 -15.50
N GLU A 172 12.72 -6.46 -14.49
CA GLU A 172 11.57 -6.51 -13.58
C GLU A 172 11.35 -5.13 -12.93
N ILE A 173 12.41 -4.57 -12.35
CA ILE A 173 12.38 -3.24 -11.73
C ILE A 173 12.12 -2.15 -12.78
N ARG A 174 12.80 -2.25 -13.94
CA ARG A 174 12.65 -1.26 -15.02
C ARG A 174 11.23 -1.20 -15.56
N GLN A 175 10.57 -2.33 -15.75
CA GLN A 175 9.20 -2.39 -16.24
C GLN A 175 8.23 -1.72 -15.28
N ILE A 176 8.36 -2.01 -13.97
CA ILE A 176 7.57 -1.34 -12.93
C ILE A 176 7.75 0.18 -12.99
N LEU A 177 8.99 0.66 -13.06
CA LEU A 177 9.27 2.09 -13.16
C LEU A 177 8.82 2.72 -14.49
N ALA A 178 8.91 1.97 -15.59
CA ALA A 178 8.46 2.40 -16.91
C ALA A 178 6.93 2.54 -16.98
N ARG A 179 6.17 1.69 -16.26
CA ARG A 179 4.69 1.82 -16.16
C ARG A 179 4.30 3.17 -15.59
N PHE A 180 4.98 3.61 -14.53
CA PHE A 180 4.75 4.96 -14.03
C PHE A 180 5.00 5.99 -15.14
N TYR A 181 6.14 5.91 -15.85
CA TYR A 181 6.49 6.87 -16.90
C TYR A 181 5.47 6.91 -18.05
N ALA A 182 4.91 5.76 -18.40
CA ALA A 182 3.92 5.59 -19.44
C ALA A 182 2.56 6.21 -19.10
N MET A 183 2.17 6.20 -17.82
CA MET A 183 0.87 6.71 -17.38
C MET A 183 0.79 8.23 -17.51
N GLU A 184 -0.22 8.71 -18.23
CA GLU A 184 -0.43 10.15 -18.48
C GLU A 184 -1.29 10.82 -17.40
N HIS A 185 -2.08 10.02 -16.66
CA HIS A 185 -3.06 10.51 -15.72
C HIS A 185 -2.82 9.95 -14.31
N LEU A 186 -3.09 10.79 -13.30
CA LEU A 186 -3.18 10.35 -11.92
C LEU A 186 -4.59 9.81 -11.67
N ASP A 187 -4.75 8.52 -11.93
CA ASP A 187 -6.04 7.83 -11.97
C ASP A 187 -6.05 6.56 -11.12
N GLU A 188 -7.14 5.80 -11.16
CA GLU A 188 -7.29 4.57 -10.36
C GLU A 188 -6.20 3.53 -10.69
N TYR A 189 -5.93 3.29 -11.98
CA TYR A 189 -4.89 2.34 -12.40
C TYR A 189 -3.50 2.77 -11.91
N TYR A 190 -3.20 4.07 -12.01
CA TYR A 190 -1.97 4.63 -11.45
C TYR A 190 -1.89 4.40 -9.94
N LEU A 191 -2.99 4.62 -9.21
CA LEU A 191 -3.04 4.45 -7.77
C LEU A 191 -2.78 3.00 -7.37
N HIS A 192 -3.38 2.02 -8.06
CA HIS A 192 -3.12 0.60 -7.82
C HIS A 192 -1.65 0.23 -8.06
N ASN A 193 -1.06 0.67 -9.18
CA ASN A 193 0.35 0.46 -9.47
C ASN A 193 1.25 1.10 -8.39
N TRP A 194 0.93 2.30 -7.92
CA TRP A 194 1.67 2.98 -6.86
C TRP A 194 1.54 2.28 -5.51
N ILE A 195 0.34 1.86 -5.11
CA ILE A 195 0.13 1.10 -3.86
C ILE A 195 0.92 -0.21 -3.92
N ALA A 196 0.85 -0.96 -5.02
CA ALA A 196 1.58 -2.21 -5.19
C ALA A 196 3.09 -1.98 -5.06
N TYR A 197 3.61 -0.94 -5.72
CA TYR A 197 5.02 -0.56 -5.59
C TYR A 197 5.38 -0.31 -4.13
N ILE A 198 4.66 0.56 -3.43
CA ILE A 198 4.93 0.86 -2.01
C ILE A 198 4.87 -0.41 -1.16
N LEU A 199 3.86 -1.26 -1.32
CA LEU A 199 3.71 -2.50 -0.55
C LEU A 199 4.91 -3.43 -0.73
N THR A 200 5.42 -3.58 -1.96
CA THR A 200 6.65 -4.36 -2.23
C THR A 200 7.92 -3.74 -1.64
N GLN A 201 7.92 -2.44 -1.34
CA GLN A 201 9.04 -1.79 -0.63
C GLN A 201 8.94 -1.94 0.90
N THR A 202 7.87 -2.54 1.41
CA THR A 202 7.68 -2.77 2.85
C THR A 202 7.90 -4.23 3.22
N ILE A 203 8.17 -4.49 4.51
CA ILE A 203 8.30 -5.86 5.03
C ILE A 203 7.02 -6.70 4.82
N LEU A 204 5.87 -6.06 4.56
CA LEU A 204 4.58 -6.72 4.35
C LEU A 204 4.57 -7.60 3.08
N PHE A 205 5.17 -7.13 1.98
CA PHE A 205 5.13 -7.83 0.70
C PHE A 205 6.48 -7.76 -0.05
N SER A 206 7.56 -7.43 0.66
CA SER A 206 8.88 -7.39 0.04
C SER A 206 9.26 -8.76 -0.52
N PRO A 207 9.70 -8.85 -1.80
CA PRO A 207 10.25 -10.08 -2.37
C PRO A 207 11.62 -10.44 -1.77
N ALA A 208 12.23 -9.51 -1.02
CA ALA A 208 13.52 -9.67 -0.33
C ALA A 208 14.65 -10.17 -1.25
N GLU A 209 14.81 -9.57 -2.44
CA GLU A 209 15.82 -9.93 -3.45
C GLU A 209 17.26 -9.96 -2.90
N GLU A 210 17.52 -9.24 -1.81
CA GLU A 210 18.80 -9.29 -1.10
C GLU A 210 19.14 -10.66 -0.49
N LEU A 211 18.15 -11.54 -0.33
CA LEU A 211 18.32 -12.88 0.21
C LEU A 211 18.74 -13.87 -0.88
N GLU A 212 19.70 -14.74 -0.56
CA GLU A 212 20.19 -15.77 -1.50
C GLU A 212 19.10 -16.73 -1.99
N SER A 213 18.02 -16.89 -1.22
CA SER A 213 16.88 -17.75 -1.56
C SER A 213 15.75 -17.03 -2.31
N ALA A 214 15.82 -15.71 -2.47
CA ALA A 214 14.83 -14.93 -3.22
C ALA A 214 15.28 -14.74 -4.66
N HIS A 215 14.32 -14.70 -5.58
CA HIS A 215 14.61 -14.62 -7.01
C HIS A 215 14.16 -13.28 -7.60
N LYS A 216 14.93 -12.73 -8.55
CA LYS A 216 14.59 -11.47 -9.22
C LYS A 216 13.17 -11.43 -9.83
N PRO A 217 12.66 -12.50 -10.48
CA PRO A 217 11.28 -12.55 -10.95
C PRO A 217 10.23 -12.36 -9.85
N ASP A 218 10.54 -12.64 -8.58
CA ASP A 218 9.59 -12.47 -7.47
C ASP A 218 9.23 -10.99 -7.28
N ILE A 219 10.12 -10.07 -7.66
CA ILE A 219 9.86 -8.63 -7.65
C ILE A 219 8.65 -8.31 -8.54
N GLU A 220 8.69 -8.75 -9.80
CA GLU A 220 7.61 -8.48 -10.74
C GLU A 220 6.37 -9.31 -10.41
N ASN A 221 6.53 -10.58 -10.00
CA ASN A 221 5.40 -11.45 -9.68
C ASN A 221 4.56 -10.89 -8.52
N VAL A 222 5.20 -10.54 -7.40
CA VAL A 222 4.48 -10.00 -6.24
C VAL A 222 3.88 -8.64 -6.57
N TYR A 223 4.60 -7.79 -7.29
CA TYR A 223 4.08 -6.49 -7.73
C TYR A 223 2.83 -6.63 -8.62
N ASN A 224 2.93 -7.38 -9.72
CA ASN A 224 1.84 -7.54 -10.68
C ASN A 224 0.62 -8.21 -10.04
N TRP A 225 0.86 -9.19 -9.17
CA TRP A 225 -0.21 -9.84 -8.43
C TRP A 225 -0.95 -8.87 -7.50
N LEU A 226 -0.25 -8.01 -6.76
CA LEU A 226 -0.89 -6.96 -5.95
C LEU A 226 -1.71 -5.98 -6.81
N VAL A 227 -1.20 -5.61 -8.01
CA VAL A 227 -1.95 -4.79 -8.95
C VAL A 227 -3.25 -5.49 -9.36
N PHE A 228 -3.19 -6.76 -9.77
CA PHE A 228 -4.38 -7.53 -10.15
C PHE A 228 -5.38 -7.67 -9.00
N ASP A 229 -4.90 -7.96 -7.79
CA ASP A 229 -5.75 -8.05 -6.60
C ASP A 229 -6.52 -6.74 -6.35
N MET A 230 -5.88 -5.58 -6.53
CA MET A 230 -6.58 -4.30 -6.40
C MET A 230 -7.55 -4.03 -7.55
N GLU A 231 -7.20 -4.40 -8.78
CA GLU A 231 -8.07 -4.25 -9.96
C GLU A 231 -9.35 -5.10 -9.86
N ASP A 232 -9.28 -6.23 -9.14
CA ASP A 232 -10.39 -7.15 -8.90
C ASP A 232 -11.09 -6.94 -7.54
N ASP A 233 -10.80 -5.85 -6.82
CA ASP A 233 -11.34 -5.56 -5.48
C ASP A 233 -11.08 -6.65 -4.42
N ILE A 234 -10.00 -7.43 -4.57
CA ILE A 234 -9.62 -8.49 -3.64
C ILE A 234 -9.31 -7.89 -2.27
N SER A 235 -9.81 -8.53 -1.22
CA SER A 235 -9.64 -8.04 0.14
C SER A 235 -8.17 -8.16 0.57
N MET A 236 -7.64 -7.13 1.21
CA MET A 236 -6.26 -7.15 1.73
C MET A 236 -5.98 -8.34 2.66
N ARG A 237 -7.00 -8.81 3.42
CA ARG A 237 -6.84 -9.99 4.28
C ARG A 237 -6.70 -11.27 3.45
N TYR A 238 -7.49 -11.41 2.38
CA TYR A 238 -7.39 -12.52 1.46
C TYR A 238 -6.08 -12.48 0.66
N SER A 239 -5.71 -11.33 0.09
CA SER A 239 -4.41 -11.12 -0.54
C SER A 239 -3.27 -11.51 0.41
N THR A 240 -3.24 -11.00 1.64
CA THR A 240 -2.19 -11.38 2.58
C THR A 240 -2.19 -12.89 2.90
N TYR A 241 -3.35 -13.53 3.05
CA TYR A 241 -3.41 -14.99 3.21
C TYR A 241 -2.74 -15.73 2.04
N MET A 242 -3.05 -15.33 0.81
CA MET A 242 -2.43 -15.89 -0.41
C MET A 242 -0.93 -15.61 -0.46
N HIS A 243 -0.48 -14.44 -0.02
CA HIS A 243 0.95 -14.11 0.04
C HIS A 243 1.69 -15.01 1.03
N MET A 244 1.16 -15.14 2.25
CA MET A 244 1.79 -15.90 3.32
C MET A 244 1.91 -17.40 2.97
N THR A 245 0.96 -17.91 2.19
CA THR A 245 0.92 -19.29 1.70
C THR A 245 1.69 -19.50 0.39
N GLY A 246 2.19 -18.44 -0.24
CA GLY A 246 2.91 -18.46 -1.51
C GLY A 246 4.41 -18.76 -1.38
N VAL A 247 5.02 -19.21 -2.48
CA VAL A 247 6.45 -19.56 -2.52
C VAL A 247 7.35 -18.34 -2.34
N GLU A 248 6.95 -17.19 -2.89
CA GLU A 248 7.67 -15.92 -2.81
C GLU A 248 7.86 -15.48 -1.36
N ASN A 249 6.86 -15.69 -0.49
CA ASN A 249 7.00 -15.43 0.94
C ASN A 249 7.90 -16.47 1.63
N TRP A 250 7.73 -17.75 1.30
CA TRP A 250 8.52 -18.83 1.90
C TRP A 250 10.00 -18.83 1.50
N ARG A 251 10.36 -18.20 0.38
CA ARG A 251 11.76 -17.92 0.02
C ARG A 251 12.46 -16.98 0.99
N ARG A 252 11.70 -16.18 1.74
CA ARG A 252 12.23 -15.23 2.74
C ARG A 252 12.56 -15.91 4.07
N PHE A 253 11.80 -16.95 4.44
CA PHE A 253 11.84 -17.55 5.77
C PHE A 253 11.96 -19.07 5.68
N ARG A 254 13.08 -19.62 6.18
CA ARG A 254 13.56 -20.96 5.77
C ARG A 254 13.00 -22.12 6.61
N SER A 255 12.14 -21.85 7.59
CA SER A 255 11.57 -22.90 8.45
C SER A 255 10.18 -22.55 8.96
N PRO A 256 9.37 -23.55 9.37
CA PRO A 256 8.10 -23.33 10.06
C PRO A 256 8.18 -22.36 11.25
N GLU A 257 9.25 -22.45 12.04
CA GLU A 257 9.46 -21.59 13.21
C GLU A 257 9.69 -20.14 12.80
N ASP A 258 10.59 -19.94 11.84
CA ASP A 258 10.99 -18.63 11.34
C ASP A 258 9.83 -17.94 10.60
N ASN A 259 9.19 -18.64 9.67
CA ASN A 259 8.05 -18.10 8.92
C ASN A 259 6.87 -17.80 9.86
N GLY A 260 6.54 -18.73 10.76
CA GLY A 260 5.46 -18.54 11.74
C GLY A 260 5.67 -17.34 12.65
N ARG A 261 6.90 -17.16 13.18
CA ARG A 261 7.30 -15.99 13.96
C ARG A 261 7.11 -14.71 13.15
N GLU A 262 7.71 -14.65 11.97
CA GLU A 262 7.76 -13.45 11.15
C GLU A 262 6.36 -13.02 10.71
N MET A 263 5.47 -13.95 10.33
CA MET A 263 4.10 -13.57 9.95
C MET A 263 3.32 -12.97 11.14
N MET A 264 3.50 -13.50 12.35
CA MET A 264 2.89 -12.93 13.56
C MET A 264 3.45 -11.54 13.88
N GLU A 265 4.77 -11.36 13.80
CA GLU A 265 5.43 -10.08 14.10
C GLU A 265 5.15 -9.01 13.04
N ILE A 266 5.11 -9.39 11.77
CA ILE A 266 4.88 -8.48 10.64
C ILE A 266 3.44 -7.98 10.64
N TYR A 267 2.47 -8.88 10.69
CA TYR A 267 1.05 -8.53 10.46
C TYR A 267 0.25 -8.30 11.73
N LEU A 268 0.62 -8.90 12.86
CA LEU A 268 -0.12 -8.74 14.12
C LEU A 268 0.62 -7.93 15.18
N LEU A 269 1.92 -7.63 14.97
CA LEU A 269 2.81 -7.09 16.00
C LEU A 269 2.85 -7.97 17.25
N ASP A 270 2.72 -9.28 17.07
CA ASP A 270 2.75 -10.26 18.16
C ASP A 270 4.18 -10.80 18.35
N PHE A 271 4.86 -10.25 19.36
CA PHE A 271 6.24 -10.60 19.73
C PHE A 271 6.28 -11.58 20.91
N ASN A 272 5.19 -12.30 21.20
CA ASN A 272 5.17 -13.27 22.28
C ASN A 272 5.84 -14.59 21.85
N ASP A 273 7.08 -14.81 22.29
CA ASP A 273 7.84 -16.03 22.00
C ASP A 273 7.11 -17.34 22.37
N ALA A 274 6.17 -17.31 23.31
CA ALA A 274 5.36 -18.50 23.66
C ALA A 274 4.44 -18.97 22.51
N HIS A 275 4.12 -18.10 21.55
CA HIS A 275 3.31 -18.44 20.38
C HIS A 275 4.13 -19.11 19.28
N VAL A 276 5.44 -18.90 19.24
CA VAL A 276 6.32 -19.39 18.16
C VAL A 276 6.32 -20.92 18.05
N PRO A 277 6.44 -21.71 19.15
CA PRO A 277 6.33 -23.16 19.05
C PRO A 277 4.97 -23.65 18.55
N LEU A 278 3.89 -22.90 18.82
CA LEU A 278 2.55 -23.23 18.33
C LEU A 278 2.45 -23.00 16.82
N ALA A 279 2.94 -21.85 16.34
CA ALA A 279 3.03 -21.56 14.91
C ALA A 279 3.91 -22.59 14.17
N ALA A 280 5.07 -22.93 14.73
CA ALA A 280 5.96 -23.95 14.19
C ALA A 280 5.28 -25.33 14.11
N THR A 281 4.46 -25.68 15.10
CA THR A 281 3.69 -26.93 15.11
C THR A 281 2.61 -26.93 14.04
N ALA A 282 1.86 -25.83 13.88
CA ALA A 282 0.86 -25.71 12.81
C ALA A 282 1.49 -25.84 11.42
N LEU A 283 2.67 -25.24 11.22
CA LEU A 283 3.39 -25.20 9.95
C LEU A 283 4.37 -26.37 9.77
N GLN A 284 4.36 -27.39 10.65
CA GLN A 284 5.44 -28.38 10.73
C GLN A 284 5.64 -29.25 9.47
N ASN A 285 4.65 -29.31 8.57
CA ASN A 285 4.76 -29.97 7.27
C ASN A 285 5.18 -29.06 6.11
N TRP A 286 5.38 -27.77 6.35
CA TRP A 286 5.72 -26.79 5.32
C TRP A 286 7.23 -26.58 5.31
N SER A 287 7.83 -26.50 4.12
CA SER A 287 9.26 -26.21 3.97
C SER A 287 9.57 -25.73 2.55
N LEU A 288 10.61 -24.91 2.42
CA LEU A 288 11.17 -24.59 1.10
C LEU A 288 12.14 -25.71 0.68
N SER A 289 11.89 -26.34 -0.46
CA SER A 289 12.80 -27.35 -1.01
C SER A 289 14.08 -26.69 -1.52
N VAL A 290 15.22 -27.03 -0.94
CA VAL A 290 16.52 -26.50 -1.36
C VAL A 290 16.87 -26.91 -2.80
N ASP A 291 16.47 -28.12 -3.22
CA ASP A 291 16.85 -28.67 -4.52
C ASP A 291 16.00 -28.13 -5.69
N HIS A 292 14.75 -27.76 -5.41
CA HIS A 292 13.78 -27.35 -6.43
C HIS A 292 13.37 -25.88 -6.30
N ASP A 293 13.71 -25.24 -5.19
CA ASP A 293 13.30 -23.88 -4.84
C ASP A 293 11.78 -23.66 -4.96
N THR A 294 11.04 -24.61 -4.39
CA THR A 294 9.58 -24.61 -4.34
C THR A 294 9.11 -24.84 -2.93
N LEU A 295 7.99 -24.21 -2.56
CA LEU A 295 7.27 -24.54 -1.33
C LEU A 295 6.75 -25.98 -1.41
N VAL A 296 7.07 -26.78 -0.40
CA VAL A 296 6.62 -28.17 -0.25
C VAL A 296 5.77 -28.28 1.00
N ILE A 297 4.56 -28.81 0.83
CA ILE A 297 3.65 -29.21 1.91
C ILE A 297 3.69 -30.74 2.00
N GLY A 298 4.40 -31.23 3.01
CA GLY A 298 4.63 -32.66 3.26
C GLY A 298 3.47 -33.34 4.00
N LEU A 299 3.66 -34.62 4.28
CA LEU A 299 2.66 -35.47 4.94
C LEU A 299 2.66 -35.39 6.47
N ASN A 300 3.65 -34.72 7.08
CA ASN A 300 3.79 -34.60 8.54
C ASN A 300 2.85 -33.52 9.12
N GLU A 301 1.61 -33.44 8.67
CA GLU A 301 0.67 -32.38 9.06
C GLU A 301 0.34 -32.48 10.56
N ASN A 302 0.16 -31.33 11.21
CA ASN A 302 -0.38 -31.33 12.57
C ASN A 302 -1.88 -31.59 12.54
N THR A 303 -2.34 -32.56 13.32
CA THR A 303 -3.76 -32.89 13.45
C THR A 303 -4.33 -32.57 14.82
N GLN A 304 -3.53 -31.95 15.71
CA GLN A 304 -3.93 -31.62 17.06
C GLN A 304 -4.35 -30.14 17.14
N PRO A 305 -5.47 -29.80 17.81
CA PRO A 305 -5.89 -28.41 17.94
C PRO A 305 -4.91 -27.61 18.80
N LEU A 306 -4.55 -26.43 18.30
CA LEU A 306 -3.71 -25.43 18.95
C LEU A 306 -4.54 -24.19 19.28
N SER A 307 -4.29 -23.57 20.43
CA SER A 307 -4.97 -22.33 20.83
C SER A 307 -4.11 -21.13 20.46
N LEU A 308 -4.49 -20.42 19.40
CA LEU A 308 -3.78 -19.24 18.90
C LEU A 308 -4.78 -18.21 18.36
N PHE A 309 -4.46 -16.92 18.41
CA PHE A 309 -5.34 -15.82 17.96
C PHE A 309 -6.75 -15.82 18.59
N LYS A 310 -6.88 -16.39 19.80
CA LYS A 310 -8.17 -16.61 20.50
C LYS A 310 -9.14 -17.55 19.75
N THR A 311 -8.61 -18.38 18.86
CA THR A 311 -9.33 -19.40 18.10
C THR A 311 -8.58 -20.73 18.13
N THR A 312 -9.09 -21.72 17.41
CA THR A 312 -8.43 -23.00 17.20
C THR A 312 -7.73 -23.01 15.85
N VAL A 313 -6.47 -23.42 15.84
CA VAL A 313 -5.64 -23.64 14.65
C VAL A 313 -5.22 -25.10 14.64
N VAL A 314 -5.40 -25.81 13.53
CA VAL A 314 -4.94 -27.20 13.39
C VAL A 314 -3.70 -27.27 12.50
N ASP A 315 -3.75 -26.73 11.30
CA ASP A 315 -2.69 -26.86 10.30
C ASP A 315 -2.15 -25.49 9.84
N GLY A 316 -1.28 -25.51 8.83
CA GLY A 316 -0.68 -24.30 8.27
C GLY A 316 -1.69 -23.38 7.56
N PHE A 317 -2.69 -23.94 6.89
CA PHE A 317 -3.73 -23.14 6.24
C PHE A 317 -4.60 -22.44 7.29
N ASP A 318 -4.98 -23.16 8.35
CA ASP A 318 -5.64 -22.59 9.51
C ASP A 318 -4.82 -21.47 10.14
N PHE A 319 -3.51 -21.67 10.34
CA PHE A 319 -2.64 -20.68 10.94
C PHE A 319 -2.69 -19.35 10.17
N TYR A 320 -2.43 -19.39 8.86
CA TYR A 320 -2.41 -18.18 8.04
C TYR A 320 -3.80 -17.54 7.90
N ARG A 321 -4.86 -18.35 7.77
CA ARG A 321 -6.23 -17.86 7.65
C ARG A 321 -6.67 -17.15 8.93
N GLU A 322 -6.46 -17.76 10.09
CA GLU A 322 -6.86 -17.17 11.37
C GLU A 322 -5.97 -15.97 11.76
N LEU A 323 -4.70 -15.97 11.36
CA LEU A 323 -3.83 -14.79 11.44
C LEU A 323 -4.42 -13.63 10.61
N ALA A 324 -4.77 -13.88 9.35
CA ALA A 324 -5.37 -12.89 8.47
C ALA A 324 -6.76 -12.41 8.95
N LYS A 325 -7.51 -13.23 9.71
CA LYS A 325 -8.80 -12.87 10.33
C LYS A 325 -8.68 -12.14 11.66
N SER A 326 -7.52 -12.20 12.31
CA SER A 326 -7.29 -11.57 13.61
C SER A 326 -7.70 -10.09 13.64
N ASP A 327 -8.29 -9.65 14.75
CA ASP A 327 -8.62 -8.23 14.98
C ASP A 327 -7.37 -7.35 14.92
N ALA A 328 -6.20 -7.90 15.28
CA ALA A 328 -4.93 -7.19 15.28
C ALA A 328 -4.37 -6.96 13.86
N PHE A 329 -4.82 -7.70 12.85
CA PHE A 329 -4.27 -7.65 11.49
C PHE A 329 -4.28 -6.24 10.89
N THR A 330 -5.45 -5.59 10.89
CA THR A 330 -5.59 -4.24 10.32
C THR A 330 -4.73 -3.23 11.09
N ALA A 331 -4.63 -3.37 12.41
CA ALA A 331 -3.79 -2.50 13.24
C ALA A 331 -2.30 -2.69 12.95
N GLY A 332 -1.84 -3.94 12.79
CA GLY A 332 -0.46 -4.26 12.47
C GLY A 332 -0.05 -3.74 11.09
N VAL A 333 -0.84 -4.05 10.05
CA VAL A 333 -0.62 -3.52 8.69
C VAL A 333 -0.60 -1.98 8.68
N THR A 334 -1.59 -1.34 9.31
CA THR A 334 -1.68 0.12 9.36
C THR A 334 -0.46 0.72 10.08
N SER A 335 -0.02 0.13 11.19
CA SER A 335 1.15 0.60 11.93
C SER A 335 2.42 0.52 11.09
N ARG A 336 2.62 -0.58 10.34
CA ARG A 336 3.78 -0.74 9.44
C ARG A 336 3.79 0.30 8.31
N LEU A 337 2.64 0.56 7.71
CA LEU A 337 2.51 1.59 6.67
C LEU A 337 2.73 3.00 7.22
N VAL A 338 2.19 3.30 8.41
CA VAL A 338 2.42 4.58 9.08
C VAL A 338 3.90 4.73 9.44
N ASP A 339 4.57 3.69 9.92
CA ASP A 339 6.01 3.74 10.18
C ASP A 339 6.83 3.94 8.91
N PHE A 340 6.42 3.34 7.79
CA PHE A 340 7.06 3.52 6.49
C PHE A 340 6.96 4.97 6.00
N PHE A 341 5.77 5.55 5.96
CA PHE A 341 5.56 6.93 5.47
C PHE A 341 6.03 8.01 6.44
N PHE A 342 5.98 7.73 7.74
CA PHE A 342 6.26 8.71 8.80
C PHE A 342 7.47 8.30 9.65
N GLY A 343 8.50 7.68 9.06
CA GLY A 343 9.66 7.13 9.78
C GLY A 343 10.29 8.09 10.80
N ASN A 344 10.37 9.39 10.46
CA ASN A 344 10.96 10.43 11.29
C ASN A 344 9.98 11.12 12.25
N SER A 345 8.68 10.81 12.20
CA SER A 345 7.68 11.44 13.07
C SER A 345 7.70 10.82 14.48
N PRO A 346 7.47 11.61 15.53
CA PRO A 346 7.33 11.09 16.89
C PRO A 346 6.19 10.08 17.02
N ALA A 347 6.34 9.07 17.87
CA ALA A 347 5.33 8.03 18.10
C ALA A 347 3.92 8.58 18.42
N LYS A 348 3.84 9.68 19.17
CA LYS A 348 2.57 10.35 19.47
C LYS A 348 1.83 10.83 18.22
N GLN A 349 2.55 11.29 17.20
CA GLN A 349 1.95 11.74 15.94
C GLN A 349 1.47 10.54 15.11
N LYS A 350 2.26 9.46 15.05
CA LYS A 350 1.88 8.22 14.37
C LYS A 350 0.62 7.60 14.96
N ALA A 351 0.49 7.63 16.29
CA ALA A 351 -0.67 7.13 17.02
C ALA A 351 -1.98 7.93 16.81
N TYR A 352 -1.95 9.07 16.11
CA TYR A 352 -3.19 9.75 15.68
C TYR A 352 -3.73 9.22 14.35
N VAL A 353 -2.91 8.47 13.60
CA VAL A 353 -3.24 7.95 12.26
C VAL A 353 -3.69 6.49 12.34
N VAL A 354 -3.09 5.70 13.24
CA VAL A 354 -3.49 4.32 13.61
C VAL A 354 -4.67 4.37 14.57
#